data_AF-A0A1H3JPM4-F1
#
_entry.id   AF-A0A1H3JPM4-F1
#
_cell.length_a   1.000
_cell.length_b   1.000
_cell.length_c   1.000
_cell.angle_alpha   90.00
_cell.angle_beta   90.00
_cell.angle_gamma   90.00
#
_symmetry.space_group_name_H-M   'P 1'
#
loop_
_entity.id
_entity.type
_entity.pdbx_description
1 polymer ?
#
loop_
_entity_poly.entity_id
_entity_poly.type
_entity_poly.pdbx_seq_one_letter_code
_entity_poly.pdbx_strand_id
1 'polypeptide(L)'
;MKKSKVITTVIGLCVVASMFAGCNDGGATGETAAATRIEGGQTQISIEASDSSEEGITGAYKFVYNGYEIAPGSKADSALAAFGDDYDRMEVASCAYQGVDIIYTYPNFTLYAFSDNGVEYINVIEVEDPIIDCGGFSVGDNISAVKAVYGEPEVEDDYGVLYRSGDTELQISTDGAEKIVAIVFKRG
;
A
#
# COMPACT_ATOMS: atom_id res chain seq x y z
N MET A 1 1.43 40.31 38.24
CA MET A 1 2.65 40.92 37.66
C MET A 1 2.93 40.15 36.36
N LYS A 2 2.59 40.72 35.19
CA LYS A 2 3.52 41.27 34.18
C LYS A 2 4.60 40.24 33.78
N LYS A 3 4.74 39.77 32.54
CA LYS A 3 4.56 40.45 31.23
C LYS A 3 4.28 39.44 30.10
N SER A 4 3.32 39.81 29.25
CA SER A 4 3.07 39.25 27.91
C SER A 4 4.16 39.67 26.92
N LYS A 5 4.43 38.85 25.90
CA LYS A 5 4.95 39.30 24.60
C LYS A 5 4.31 38.49 23.47
N VAL A 6 3.25 39.08 22.93
CA VAL A 6 2.73 38.87 21.57
C VAL A 6 3.75 39.44 20.59
N ILE A 7 4.08 38.69 19.53
CA ILE A 7 4.84 39.19 18.39
C ILE A 7 3.98 38.99 17.14
N THR A 8 3.44 40.10 16.67
CA THR A 8 2.82 40.32 15.36
C THR A 8 3.88 40.93 14.42
N THR A 9 3.61 40.99 13.10
CA THR A 9 4.20 41.92 12.07
C THR A 9 5.28 41.20 11.21
N VAL A 10 5.32 41.18 9.86
CA VAL A 10 4.55 41.88 8.79
C VAL A 10 4.73 41.21 7.42
N ILE A 11 3.71 41.42 6.59
CA ILE A 11 3.60 41.40 5.12
C ILE A 11 4.89 41.74 4.35
N GLY A 12 5.21 40.93 3.34
CA GLY A 12 6.26 41.20 2.34
C GLY A 12 5.88 40.69 0.95
N LEU A 13 5.19 41.53 0.20
CA LEU A 13 4.81 41.37 -1.21
C LEU A 13 6.05 41.54 -2.11
N CYS A 14 6.44 40.50 -2.85
CA CYS A 14 7.40 40.62 -3.96
C CYS A 14 6.79 40.01 -5.23
N VAL A 15 6.11 40.84 -6.01
CA VAL A 15 5.80 40.58 -7.41
C VAL A 15 7.02 40.99 -8.23
N VAL A 16 7.59 40.08 -9.01
CA VAL A 16 8.48 40.45 -10.11
C VAL A 16 7.98 39.73 -11.36
N ALA A 17 7.28 40.50 -12.18
CA ALA A 17 6.97 40.16 -13.56
C ALA A 17 8.26 40.27 -14.39
N SER A 18 8.56 39.26 -15.20
CA SER A 18 9.54 39.34 -16.28
C SER A 18 8.92 38.72 -17.52
N MET A 19 8.35 39.59 -18.34
CA MET A 19 7.85 39.29 -19.66
C MET A 19 9.04 39.20 -20.61
N PHE A 20 9.22 38.05 -21.27
CA PHE A 20 9.82 38.03 -22.60
C PHE A 20 8.75 37.54 -23.57
N ALA A 21 8.37 38.44 -24.47
CA ALA A 21 7.51 38.20 -25.60
C ALA A 21 8.25 37.32 -26.63
N GLY A 22 7.58 36.27 -27.10
CA GLY A 22 7.85 35.60 -28.36
C GLY A 22 6.52 35.36 -29.07
N CYS A 23 6.31 36.03 -30.21
CA CYS A 23 5.14 35.89 -31.11
C CYS A 23 4.95 34.42 -31.53
N ASN A 24 3.74 33.86 -31.49
CA ASN A 24 2.54 34.13 -32.29
C ASN A 24 2.67 33.76 -33.78
N ASP A 25 2.12 32.60 -34.10
CA ASP A 25 1.11 32.36 -35.16
C ASP A 25 0.47 31.00 -34.78
N GLY A 26 -0.84 30.72 -34.74
CA GLY A 26 -2.04 31.42 -35.16
C GLY A 26 -3.10 30.32 -35.41
N GLY A 27 -4.21 30.32 -34.66
CA GLY A 27 -5.44 29.56 -34.93
C GLY A 27 -5.45 28.09 -34.45
N ALA A 28 -6.16 27.71 -33.39
CA ALA A 28 -7.61 27.55 -33.25
C ALA A 28 -8.16 26.21 -33.76
N THR A 29 -9.08 25.66 -32.96
CA THR A 29 -10.11 24.64 -33.23
C THR A 29 -9.73 23.15 -33.24
N GLY A 30 -10.39 22.41 -32.35
CA GLY A 30 -11.19 21.24 -32.71
C GLY A 30 -10.48 19.89 -32.70
N GLU A 31 -11.11 18.91 -32.06
CA GLU A 31 -10.85 17.47 -32.21
C GLU A 31 -10.47 17.09 -33.63
N THR A 32 -9.39 16.32 -33.80
CA THR A 32 -9.37 15.30 -34.87
C THR A 32 -8.27 14.27 -34.65
N ALA A 33 -8.69 13.01 -34.67
CA ALA A 33 -7.85 11.85 -34.90
C ALA A 33 -6.92 12.09 -36.11
N ALA A 34 -5.63 11.84 -35.94
CA ALA A 34 -4.69 11.77 -37.04
C ALA A 34 -4.79 10.39 -37.72
N ALA A 35 -5.76 10.25 -38.62
CA ALA A 35 -5.77 9.18 -39.60
C ALA A 35 -4.83 9.56 -40.75
N THR A 36 -3.66 8.92 -40.86
CA THR A 36 -2.88 8.95 -42.11
C THR A 36 -3.35 7.82 -43.01
N ARG A 37 -3.93 8.19 -44.16
CA ARG A 37 -4.30 7.27 -45.24
C ARG A 37 -3.08 7.04 -46.14
N ILE A 38 -2.53 5.84 -46.10
CA ILE A 38 -1.68 5.30 -47.17
C ILE A 38 -2.60 4.57 -48.16
N GLU A 39 -2.42 4.84 -49.45
CA GLU A 39 -3.03 4.06 -50.53
C GLU A 39 -2.52 2.61 -50.49
N GLY A 40 -3.45 1.65 -50.53
CA GLY A 40 -3.15 0.22 -50.51
C GLY A 40 -3.59 -0.41 -49.19
N GLY A 41 -4.87 -0.78 -49.11
CA GLY A 41 -5.47 -1.30 -47.90
C GLY A 41 -4.81 -2.58 -47.40
N GLN A 42 -4.29 -2.50 -46.16
CA GLN A 42 -4.16 -3.60 -45.21
C GLN A 42 -3.89 -2.97 -43.83
N THR A 43 -4.88 -3.06 -42.94
CA THR A 43 -4.77 -2.61 -41.55
C THR A 43 -3.89 -3.58 -40.78
N GLN A 44 -2.68 -3.17 -40.41
CA GLN A 44 -1.89 -3.86 -39.39
C GLN A 44 -1.91 -3.01 -38.13
N ILE A 45 -2.63 -3.49 -37.13
CA ILE A 45 -2.51 -3.03 -35.75
C ILE A 45 -1.28 -3.75 -35.22
N SER A 46 -0.12 -3.09 -35.23
CA SER A 46 0.97 -3.48 -34.33
C SER A 46 0.54 -3.08 -32.93
N ILE A 47 -0.11 -4.01 -32.24
CA ILE A 47 -0.08 -4.02 -30.79
C ILE A 47 1.36 -4.37 -30.46
N GLU A 48 2.17 -3.35 -30.20
CA GLU A 48 3.38 -3.57 -29.44
C GLU A 48 2.90 -4.05 -28.07
N ALA A 49 3.00 -5.36 -27.86
CA ALA A 49 2.92 -5.97 -26.56
C ALA A 49 3.90 -5.17 -25.69
N SER A 50 3.33 -4.30 -24.87
CA SER A 50 4.06 -3.69 -23.78
C SER A 50 4.38 -4.87 -22.88
N ASP A 51 5.61 -5.35 -23.06
CA ASP A 51 6.40 -6.12 -22.14
C ASP A 51 5.96 -5.72 -20.73
N SER A 52 5.09 -6.55 -20.14
CA SER A 52 4.84 -6.51 -18.71
C SER A 52 6.14 -6.97 -18.11
N SER A 53 7.04 -6.00 -17.92
CA SER A 53 8.17 -6.12 -17.05
C SER A 53 7.62 -6.69 -15.74
N GLU A 54 7.94 -7.96 -15.48
CA GLU A 54 7.97 -8.55 -14.15
C GLU A 54 9.01 -7.76 -13.34
N GLU A 55 8.65 -6.54 -12.97
CA GLU A 55 9.23 -5.84 -11.84
C GLU A 55 8.69 -6.59 -10.62
N GLY A 56 9.32 -7.73 -10.30
CA GLY A 56 9.15 -8.37 -9.01
C GLY A 56 9.27 -7.29 -7.94
N ILE A 57 8.30 -7.23 -7.02
CA ILE A 57 8.25 -6.16 -6.02
C ILE A 57 9.54 -6.20 -5.20
N THR A 58 10.50 -5.33 -5.51
CA THR A 58 11.73 -5.21 -4.73
C THR A 58 11.44 -4.30 -3.55
N GLY A 59 11.18 -4.88 -2.38
CA GLY A 59 10.90 -4.14 -1.15
C GLY A 59 9.91 -4.86 -0.24
N ALA A 60 9.94 -4.50 1.06
CA ALA A 60 9.06 -5.09 2.05
C ALA A 60 7.57 -4.96 1.67
N TYR A 61 6.78 -6.01 1.92
CA TYR A 61 5.32 -5.94 1.84
C TYR A 61 4.79 -4.98 2.89
N LYS A 62 3.82 -4.15 2.48
CA LYS A 62 3.25 -3.10 3.30
C LYS A 62 1.75 -3.22 3.32
N PHE A 63 1.18 -2.99 4.49
CA PHE A 63 -0.23 -2.75 4.69
C PHE A 63 -0.51 -1.26 4.61
N VAL A 64 -1.57 -0.87 3.87
CA VAL A 64 -1.98 0.52 3.73
C VAL A 64 -3.35 0.70 4.38
N TYR A 65 -3.45 1.60 5.34
CA TYR A 65 -4.72 1.93 5.99
C TYR A 65 -4.82 3.44 6.22
N ASN A 66 -5.96 4.02 5.81
CA ASN A 66 -6.20 5.47 5.84
C ASN A 66 -5.07 6.31 5.19
N GLY A 67 -4.42 5.77 4.15
CA GLY A 67 -3.31 6.43 3.44
C GLY A 67 -1.95 6.33 4.13
N TYR A 68 -1.83 5.58 5.24
CA TYR A 68 -0.57 5.32 5.92
C TYR A 68 -0.08 3.90 5.61
N GLU A 69 1.18 3.80 5.24
CA GLU A 69 1.83 2.52 4.95
C GLU A 69 2.60 2.00 6.17
N ILE A 70 2.45 0.72 6.47
CA ILE A 70 3.18 0.04 7.56
C ILE A 70 3.67 -1.31 7.07
N ALA A 71 4.96 -1.58 7.29
CA ALA A 71 5.54 -2.90 7.08
C ALA A 71 5.68 -3.64 8.42
N PRO A 72 5.56 -4.98 8.43
CA PRO A 72 6.05 -5.79 9.54
C PRO A 72 7.49 -5.41 9.92
N GLY A 73 7.79 -5.40 11.22
CA GLY A 73 9.02 -4.89 11.82
C GLY A 73 8.99 -3.40 12.17
N SER A 74 7.95 -2.65 11.76
CA SER A 74 7.78 -1.25 12.18
C SER A 74 7.43 -1.14 13.66
N LYS A 75 7.76 -0.02 14.29
CA LYS A 75 7.36 0.24 15.68
C LYS A 75 5.84 0.37 15.78
N ALA A 76 5.25 -0.23 16.81
CA ALA A 76 3.81 -0.17 17.03
C ALA A 76 3.33 1.27 17.26
N ASP A 77 4.10 2.10 17.97
CA ASP A 77 3.74 3.50 18.27
C ASP A 77 3.39 4.32 17.00
N SER A 78 4.14 4.11 15.92
CA SER A 78 3.90 4.76 14.64
C SER A 78 2.59 4.31 13.98
N ALA A 79 2.22 3.04 14.16
CA ALA A 79 0.97 2.48 13.65
C ALA A 79 -0.24 3.02 14.41
N LEU A 80 -0.17 2.97 15.73
CA LEU A 80 -1.27 3.41 16.60
C LEU A 80 -1.55 4.91 16.41
N ALA A 81 -0.50 5.72 16.26
CA ALA A 81 -0.64 7.15 15.97
C ALA A 81 -1.31 7.44 14.61
N ALA A 82 -1.12 6.57 13.62
CA ALA A 82 -1.68 6.73 12.27
C ALA A 82 -3.12 6.19 12.16
N PHE A 83 -3.39 5.05 12.80
CA PHE A 83 -4.65 4.33 12.66
C PHE A 83 -5.71 4.78 13.68
N GLY A 84 -5.27 5.43 14.75
CA GLY A 84 -6.12 5.94 15.83
C GLY A 84 -6.29 4.94 16.98
N ASP A 85 -7.11 5.36 17.95
CA ASP A 85 -7.23 4.71 19.26
C ASP A 85 -8.43 3.74 19.36
N ASP A 86 -9.12 3.46 18.25
CA ASP A 86 -10.27 2.54 18.22
C ASP A 86 -9.80 1.08 18.11
N TYR A 87 -9.11 0.62 19.15
CA TYR A 87 -8.64 -0.76 19.26
C TYR A 87 -8.73 -1.27 20.71
N ASP A 88 -8.90 -2.58 20.84
CA ASP A 88 -8.67 -3.27 22.10
C ASP A 88 -7.22 -3.75 22.20
N ARG A 89 -6.62 -3.65 23.40
CA ARG A 89 -5.26 -4.11 23.67
C ARG A 89 -5.24 -5.30 24.62
N MET A 90 -4.52 -6.34 24.24
CA MET A 90 -4.29 -7.53 25.07
C MET A 90 -2.79 -7.85 25.14
N GLU A 91 -2.31 -8.22 26.31
CA GLU A 91 -0.96 -8.79 26.48
C GLU A 91 -1.09 -10.27 26.83
N VAL A 92 -0.34 -11.11 26.11
CA VAL A 92 -0.30 -12.55 26.33
C VAL A 92 1.14 -13.02 26.44
N ALA A 93 1.38 -14.09 27.19
CA ALA A 93 2.72 -14.69 27.23
C ALA A 93 3.11 -15.14 25.82
N SER A 94 4.28 -14.74 25.36
CA SER A 94 4.74 -15.07 24.01
C SER A 94 5.02 -16.57 23.90
N CYS A 95 4.50 -17.19 22.84
CA CYS A 95 4.73 -18.62 22.55
C CYS A 95 6.02 -18.84 21.75
N ALA A 96 6.38 -17.89 20.90
CA ALA A 96 7.53 -17.99 19.99
C ALA A 96 8.79 -17.29 20.52
N TYR A 97 8.62 -16.31 21.41
CA TYR A 97 9.70 -15.48 21.94
C TYR A 97 9.69 -15.46 23.47
N GLN A 98 10.76 -14.93 24.06
CA GLN A 98 10.76 -14.60 25.48
C GLN A 98 10.07 -13.26 25.68
N GLY A 99 9.10 -13.20 26.58
CA GLY A 99 8.40 -11.97 26.92
C GLY A 99 6.89 -12.07 26.67
N VAL A 100 6.30 -10.95 26.29
CA VAL A 100 4.87 -10.83 25.99
C VAL A 100 4.66 -10.49 24.53
N ASP A 101 3.66 -11.13 23.93
CA ASP A 101 3.09 -10.67 22.67
C ASP A 101 1.94 -9.70 23.03
N ILE A 102 1.82 -8.65 22.21
CA ILE A 102 0.79 -7.63 22.37
C ILE A 102 -0.11 -7.71 21.15
N ILE A 103 -1.42 -7.75 21.39
CA ILE A 103 -2.44 -7.83 20.35
C ILE A 103 -3.23 -6.53 20.38
N TYR A 104 -3.29 -5.87 19.22
CA TYR A 104 -4.09 -4.67 18.97
C TYR A 104 -5.21 -5.04 18.00
N THR A 105 -6.43 -5.14 18.51
CA THR A 105 -7.61 -5.53 17.71
C THR A 105 -8.38 -4.29 17.30
N TYR A 106 -8.28 -3.92 16.03
CA TYR A 106 -9.13 -2.91 15.40
C TYR A 106 -10.41 -3.58 14.88
N PRO A 107 -11.47 -2.81 14.52
CA PRO A 107 -12.71 -3.38 14.01
C PRO A 107 -12.54 -4.32 12.81
N ASN A 108 -11.56 -4.06 11.93
CA ASN A 108 -11.45 -4.73 10.63
C ASN A 108 -10.11 -5.45 10.42
N PHE A 109 -9.16 -5.36 11.36
CA PHE A 109 -7.85 -6.02 11.28
C PHE A 109 -7.21 -6.14 12.67
N THR A 110 -6.22 -7.02 12.80
CA THR A 110 -5.48 -7.21 14.04
C THR A 110 -3.99 -7.02 13.81
N LEU A 111 -3.33 -6.29 14.71
CA LEU A 111 -1.87 -6.21 14.76
C LEU A 111 -1.35 -7.07 15.91
N TYR A 112 -0.44 -7.97 15.60
CA TYR A 112 0.33 -8.71 16.59
C TYR A 112 1.72 -8.11 16.68
N ALA A 113 2.13 -7.73 17.87
CA ALA A 113 3.40 -7.12 18.16
C ALA A 113 4.16 -7.92 19.23
N PHE A 114 5.47 -7.76 19.25
CA PHE A 114 6.33 -8.24 20.34
C PHE A 114 7.08 -7.08 20.97
N SER A 115 7.41 -7.20 22.26
CA SER A 115 8.26 -6.24 22.94
C SER A 115 9.73 -6.67 22.86
N ASP A 116 10.58 -5.75 22.42
CA ASP A 116 12.04 -5.88 22.49
C ASP A 116 12.63 -4.63 23.16
N ASN A 117 13.31 -4.84 24.29
CA ASN A 117 13.91 -3.77 25.09
C ASN A 117 12.96 -2.61 25.44
N GLY A 118 11.69 -2.92 25.69
CA GLY A 118 10.65 -1.93 26.02
C GLY A 118 10.11 -1.13 24.82
N VAL A 119 10.49 -1.52 23.60
CA VAL A 119 9.91 -1.00 22.36
C VAL A 119 9.08 -2.11 21.72
N GLU A 120 7.88 -1.79 21.29
CA GLU A 120 7.00 -2.74 20.63
C GLU A 120 7.13 -2.65 19.11
N TYR A 121 7.21 -3.79 18.45
CA TYR A 121 7.34 -3.90 17.01
C TYR A 121 6.24 -4.80 16.45
N ILE A 122 5.60 -4.37 15.37
CA ILE A 122 4.59 -5.14 14.66
C ILE A 122 5.26 -6.38 14.04
N ASN A 123 4.77 -7.56 14.37
CA ASN A 123 5.21 -8.82 13.78
C ASN A 123 4.29 -9.27 12.65
N VAL A 124 2.98 -9.16 12.88
CA VAL A 124 1.93 -9.64 11.98
C VAL A 124 0.83 -8.61 11.89
N ILE A 125 0.29 -8.43 10.68
CA ILE A 125 -0.93 -7.69 10.38
C ILE A 125 -1.86 -8.70 9.72
N GLU A 126 -3.00 -8.97 10.35
CA GLU A 126 -3.98 -9.94 9.88
C GLU A 126 -5.29 -9.24 9.54
N VAL A 127 -5.82 -9.55 8.36
CA VAL A 127 -7.07 -9.02 7.82
C VAL A 127 -7.98 -10.17 7.44
N GLU A 128 -9.13 -10.24 8.10
CA GLU A 128 -10.22 -11.19 7.79
C GLU A 128 -11.49 -10.44 7.32
N ASP A 129 -11.52 -9.11 7.40
CA ASP A 129 -12.68 -8.31 7.02
C ASP A 129 -12.65 -7.93 5.53
N PRO A 130 -13.75 -8.14 4.78
CA PRO A 130 -13.82 -7.86 3.34
C PRO A 130 -13.82 -6.36 2.99
N ILE A 131 -13.98 -5.45 3.96
CA ILE A 131 -14.01 -4.00 3.71
C ILE A 131 -12.61 -3.44 3.46
N ILE A 132 -11.56 -4.13 3.91
CA ILE A 132 -10.19 -3.66 3.81
C ILE A 132 -9.59 -4.01 2.45
N ASP A 133 -9.16 -2.98 1.71
CA ASP A 133 -8.38 -3.12 0.49
C ASP A 133 -6.90 -3.34 0.83
N CYS A 134 -6.34 -4.46 0.37
CA CYS A 134 -4.96 -4.87 0.61
C CYS A 134 -4.06 -4.68 -0.62
N GLY A 135 -4.33 -3.62 -1.40
CA GLY A 135 -3.56 -3.29 -2.60
C GLY A 135 -4.17 -3.85 -3.88
N GLY A 136 -5.49 -3.74 -4.03
CA GLY A 136 -6.24 -4.17 -5.20
C GLY A 136 -7.03 -5.47 -5.02
N PHE A 137 -7.08 -6.01 -3.80
CA PHE A 137 -7.84 -7.21 -3.45
C PHE A 137 -8.19 -7.19 -1.96
N SER A 138 -9.28 -7.88 -1.61
CA SER A 138 -9.82 -7.97 -0.26
C SER A 138 -10.21 -9.40 0.08
N VAL A 139 -10.51 -9.66 1.35
CA VAL A 139 -11.13 -10.93 1.76
C VAL A 139 -12.46 -11.13 1.00
N GLY A 140 -12.70 -12.35 0.52
CA GLY A 140 -13.83 -12.69 -0.34
C GLY A 140 -13.57 -12.59 -1.85
N ASP A 141 -12.48 -11.95 -2.27
CA ASP A 141 -12.03 -11.99 -3.66
C ASP A 141 -11.48 -13.37 -4.04
N ASN A 142 -11.23 -13.53 -5.34
CA ASN A 142 -10.57 -14.72 -5.86
C ASN A 142 -9.05 -14.55 -5.80
N ILE A 143 -8.30 -15.64 -5.55
CA ILE A 143 -6.84 -15.61 -5.48
C ILE A 143 -6.17 -15.09 -6.76
N SER A 144 -6.84 -15.18 -7.91
CA SER A 144 -6.39 -14.56 -9.17
C SER A 144 -6.19 -13.04 -9.06
N ALA A 145 -6.93 -12.34 -8.20
CA ALA A 145 -6.72 -10.90 -7.96
C ALA A 145 -5.34 -10.63 -7.31
N VAL A 146 -4.91 -11.51 -6.40
CA VAL A 146 -3.58 -11.42 -5.77
C VAL A 146 -2.49 -11.66 -6.81
N LYS A 147 -2.64 -12.70 -7.64
CA LYS A 147 -1.67 -13.04 -8.68
C LYS A 147 -1.56 -11.95 -9.75
N ALA A 148 -2.66 -11.24 -10.03
CA ALA A 148 -2.64 -10.10 -10.94
C ALA A 148 -1.80 -8.92 -10.39
N VAL A 149 -1.68 -8.79 -9.07
CA VAL A 149 -0.89 -7.74 -8.41
C VAL A 149 0.55 -8.16 -8.18
N TYR A 150 0.78 -9.38 -7.70
CA TYR A 150 2.09 -9.84 -7.22
C TYR A 150 2.78 -10.87 -8.12
N GLY A 151 2.11 -11.35 -9.17
CA GLY A 151 2.64 -12.41 -10.05
C GLY A 151 2.51 -13.80 -9.45
N GLU A 152 3.43 -14.69 -9.81
CA GLU A 152 3.43 -16.07 -9.32
C GLU A 152 3.99 -16.16 -7.89
N PRO A 153 3.34 -16.93 -6.99
CA PRO A 153 3.80 -17.10 -5.62
C PRO A 153 5.02 -18.02 -5.51
N GLU A 154 5.71 -17.93 -4.37
CA GLU A 154 6.79 -18.85 -4.04
C GLU A 154 6.27 -20.23 -3.62
N VAL A 155 5.15 -20.24 -2.89
CA VAL A 155 4.45 -21.46 -2.47
C VAL A 155 2.97 -21.32 -2.81
N GLU A 156 2.39 -22.38 -3.36
CA GLU A 156 0.96 -22.52 -3.62
C GLU A 156 0.50 -23.94 -3.30
N ASP A 157 -0.56 -24.05 -2.51
CA ASP A 157 -1.25 -25.30 -2.22
C ASP A 157 -2.77 -25.07 -2.09
N ASP A 158 -3.52 -26.11 -1.74
CA ASP A 158 -4.98 -26.05 -1.62
C ASP A 158 -5.45 -25.01 -0.59
N TYR A 159 -4.60 -24.58 0.35
CA TYR A 159 -4.94 -23.66 1.43
C TYR A 159 -4.50 -22.22 1.16
N GLY A 160 -3.81 -21.97 0.04
CA GLY A 160 -3.53 -20.61 -0.43
C GLY A 160 -2.12 -20.44 -0.97
N VAL A 161 -1.59 -19.22 -0.82
CA VAL A 161 -0.33 -18.79 -1.45
C VAL A 161 0.55 -18.00 -0.50
N LEU A 162 1.86 -18.04 -0.78
CA LEU A 162 2.88 -17.31 -0.05
C LEU A 162 3.82 -16.58 -1.01
N TYR A 163 4.05 -15.31 -0.73
CA TYR A 163 5.07 -14.50 -1.37
C TYR A 163 6.10 -14.01 -0.35
N ARG A 164 7.36 -13.87 -0.77
CA ARG A 164 8.45 -13.33 0.05
C ARG A 164 9.11 -12.16 -0.64
N SER A 165 9.41 -11.13 0.15
CA SER A 165 10.22 -10.01 -0.31
C SER A 165 10.97 -9.38 0.86
N GLY A 166 12.31 -9.35 0.75
CA GLY A 166 13.19 -8.95 1.85
C GLY A 166 12.91 -9.77 3.12
N ASP A 167 12.75 -9.07 4.24
CA ASP A 167 12.43 -9.67 5.56
C ASP A 167 10.91 -9.69 5.83
N THR A 168 10.09 -9.77 4.78
CA THR A 168 8.62 -9.81 4.92
C THR A 168 7.99 -10.87 4.04
N GLU A 169 6.87 -11.41 4.51
CA GLU A 169 6.05 -12.38 3.81
C GLU A 169 4.62 -11.84 3.66
N LEU A 170 4.00 -12.11 2.51
CA LEU A 170 2.57 -11.96 2.27
C LEU A 170 1.96 -13.35 2.11
N GLN A 171 1.14 -13.74 3.08
CA GLN A 171 0.44 -15.02 3.08
C GLN A 171 -1.04 -14.78 2.85
N ILE A 172 -1.61 -15.48 1.88
CA ILE A 172 -3.04 -15.45 1.59
C ILE A 172 -3.59 -16.84 1.83
N SER A 173 -4.59 -16.94 2.70
CA SER A 173 -5.30 -18.19 2.95
C SER A 173 -6.59 -18.23 2.12
N THR A 174 -6.93 -19.41 1.61
CA THR A 174 -8.18 -19.64 0.86
C THR A 174 -9.13 -20.60 1.58
N ASP A 175 -10.36 -20.69 1.08
CA ASP A 175 -11.38 -21.62 1.55
C ASP A 175 -11.18 -23.08 1.10
N GLY A 176 -10.01 -23.43 0.56
CA GLY A 176 -9.77 -24.74 -0.08
C GLY A 176 -10.10 -24.77 -1.57
N ALA A 177 -10.61 -23.66 -2.12
CA ALA A 177 -10.82 -23.49 -3.55
C ALA A 177 -10.03 -22.27 -4.02
N GLU A 178 -10.71 -21.14 -4.23
CA GLU A 178 -10.07 -19.94 -4.77
C GLU A 178 -10.46 -18.67 -4.01
N LYS A 179 -11.32 -18.76 -2.99
CA LYS A 179 -11.80 -17.58 -2.27
C LYS A 179 -10.87 -17.24 -1.12
N ILE A 180 -10.43 -15.98 -1.07
CA ILE A 180 -9.59 -15.46 0.01
C ILE A 180 -10.41 -15.41 1.29
N VAL A 181 -9.86 -15.98 2.37
CA VAL A 181 -10.47 -15.95 3.71
C VAL A 181 -9.64 -15.15 4.72
N ALA A 182 -8.33 -15.04 4.50
CA ALA A 182 -7.45 -14.22 5.33
C ALA A 182 -6.26 -13.70 4.52
N ILE A 183 -5.83 -12.49 4.85
CA ILE A 183 -4.66 -11.83 4.27
C ILE A 183 -3.72 -11.47 5.43
N VAL A 184 -2.48 -11.96 5.37
CA VAL A 184 -1.51 -11.83 6.46
C VAL A 184 -0.21 -11.25 5.93
N PHE A 185 0.15 -10.07 6.44
CA PHE A 185 1.48 -9.48 6.27
C PHE A 185 2.28 -9.82 7.52
N LYS A 186 3.45 -10.46 7.37
CA LYS A 186 4.27 -10.80 8.54
C LYS A 186 5.75 -10.62 8.28
N ARG A 187 6.51 -10.52 9.37
CA ARG A 187 7.97 -10.52 9.30
C ARG A 187 8.46 -11.93 8.93
N GLY A 188 9.44 -11.99 8.02
CA GLY A 188 10.15 -13.21 7.63
C GLY A 188 11.21 -13.67 8.63
#